data_AF-A0A4P8SBP1-F1
#
_entry.id   AF-A0A4P8SBP1-F1
#
_cell.length_a   1.000
_cell.length_b   1.000
_cell.length_c   1.000
_cell.angle_alpha   90.00
_cell.angle_beta   90.00
_cell.angle_gamma   90.00
#
_symmetry.space_group_name_H-M   'P 1'
#
loop_
_entity.id
_entity.type
_entity.pdbx_description
1 polymer ?
#
loop_
_entity_poly.entity_id
_entity_poly.type
_entity_poly.pdbx_seq_one_letter_code
_entity_poly.pdbx_strand_id
1 'polypeptide(L)' 'MFKIYRIIHIIWTAIFAFFISIPILEDGFERVVYDDAFFVVLWIIGVVFLFIKKLTKIGFVLTIMPLLFAIFTFIF' A
#
# COMPACT_ATOMS: atom_id res chain seq x y z
N MET A 1 -23.25 -5.05 -2.15
CA MET A 1 -22.20 -6.07 -1.93
C MET A 1 -20.78 -5.51 -1.81
N PHE A 2 -20.37 -4.51 -2.62
CA PHE A 2 -18.99 -3.92 -2.66
C PHE A 2 -18.47 -3.13 -1.43
N LYS A 3 -19.23 -2.99 -0.33
CA LYS A 3 -18.77 -2.19 0.83
C LYS A 3 -17.85 -3.00 1.74
N ILE A 4 -18.26 -4.22 2.11
CA ILE A 4 -17.50 -5.10 3.02
C ILE A 4 -16.18 -5.54 2.39
N TYR A 5 -16.20 -6.02 1.14
CA TYR A 5 -14.98 -6.41 0.40
C TYR A 5 -13.94 -5.28 0.35
N ARG A 6 -14.38 -4.04 0.11
CA ARG A 6 -13.50 -2.88 0.05
C ARG A 6 -12.91 -2.53 1.41
N ILE A 7 -13.69 -2.68 2.49
CA ILE A 7 -13.20 -2.47 3.85
C ILE A 7 -12.14 -3.53 4.20
N ILE A 8 -12.43 -4.81 3.93
CA ILE A 8 -11.47 -5.91 4.13
C ILE A 8 -10.21 -5.67 3.29
N HIS A 9 -10.37 -5.25 2.04
CA HIS A 9 -9.26 -4.90 1.14
C HIS A 9 -8.36 -3.79 1.72
N ILE A 10 -8.96 -2.71 2.20
CA ILE A 10 -8.24 -1.59 2.80
C ILE A 10 -7.53 -2.03 4.08
N ILE A 11 -8.20 -2.78 4.96
CA ILE A 11 -7.63 -3.22 6.24
C ILE A 11 -6.39 -4.09 6.01
N TRP A 12 -6.49 -5.12 5.16
CA TRP A 12 -5.33 -5.99 4.96
C TRP A 12 -4.22 -5.24 4.21
N THR A 13 -4.52 -4.44 3.18
CA THR A 13 -3.47 -3.65 2.49
C THR A 13 -2.81 -2.61 3.41
N ALA A 14 -3.52 -2.05 4.39
CA ALA A 14 -2.93 -1.18 5.42
C ALA A 14 -1.93 -1.93 6.30
N ILE A 15 -2.31 -3.12 6.77
CA ILE A 15 -1.44 -3.99 7.58
C ILE A 15 -0.16 -4.30 6.82
N PHE A 16 -0.27 -4.69 5.54
CA PHE A 16 0.90 -4.97 4.72
C PHE A 16 1.75 -3.73 4.45
N ALA A 17 1.16 -2.60 4.08
CA ALA A 17 1.91 -1.35 3.90
C ALA A 17 2.69 -0.96 5.17
N PHE A 18 2.09 -1.17 6.36
CA PHE A 18 2.75 -0.95 7.65
C PHE A 18 3.90 -1.94 7.89
N PHE A 19 3.67 -3.25 7.69
CA PHE A 19 4.72 -4.26 7.87
C PHE A 19 5.90 -4.05 6.93
N ILE A 20 5.67 -3.56 5.72
CA ILE A 20 6.74 -3.30 4.75
C ILE A 20 7.62 -2.14 5.20
N SER A 21 7.03 -1.15 5.87
CA SER A 21 7.82 -0.02 6.40
C SER A 21 8.72 -0.41 7.59
N ILE A 22 8.43 -1.51 8.30
CA ILE A 22 9.20 -1.89 9.51
C ILE A 22 10.64 -2.34 9.18
N PRO A 23 10.88 -3.28 8.26
CA PRO A 23 12.24 -3.68 7.87
C PRO A 23 13.02 -2.55 7.19
N ILE A 24 12.33 -1.69 6.45
CA ILE A 24 12.93 -0.55 5.76
C ILE A 24 13.55 0.36 6.83
N LEU A 25 12.81 0.72 7.89
CA LEU A 25 13.29 1.49 9.04
C LEU A 25 14.60 1.01 9.71
N GLU A 26 14.99 -0.26 9.57
CA GLU A 26 16.22 -0.80 10.18
C GLU A 26 17.50 -0.57 9.33
N ASP A 27 17.39 -0.28 8.02
CA ASP A 27 18.53 -0.22 7.08
C ASP A 27 19.16 1.18 6.85
N GLY A 28 18.76 2.20 7.63
CA GLY A 28 19.44 3.51 7.67
C GLY A 28 18.66 4.68 7.05
N PHE A 29 18.76 5.84 7.71
CA PHE A 29 17.73 6.89 7.77
C PHE A 29 17.43 7.71 6.50
N GLU A 30 18.28 7.71 5.46
CA GLU A 30 18.23 8.79 4.45
C GLU A 30 17.56 8.43 3.11
N ARG A 31 17.51 7.17 2.71
CA ARG A 31 16.89 6.74 1.43
C ARG A 31 15.61 5.95 1.64
N VAL A 32 15.69 5.06 2.60
CA VAL A 32 14.66 4.24 3.24
C VAL A 32 13.37 5.01 3.60
N VAL A 33 13.50 6.18 4.26
CA VAL A 33 12.34 6.93 4.76
C VAL A 33 11.50 7.53 3.63
N TYR A 34 12.14 7.90 2.51
CA TYR A 34 11.43 8.43 1.35
C TYR A 34 10.64 7.35 0.61
N ASP A 35 11.21 6.14 0.50
CA ASP A 35 10.52 5.01 -0.12
C ASP A 35 9.31 4.59 0.74
N ASP A 36 9.46 4.53 2.06
CA ASP A 36 8.36 4.26 2.99
C ASP A 36 7.23 5.29 2.91
N ALA A 37 7.57 6.57 3.00
CA ALA A 37 6.61 7.65 2.90
C ALA A 37 5.89 7.63 1.54
N PHE A 38 6.63 7.34 0.47
CA PHE A 38 6.07 7.19 -0.87
C PHE A 38 5.02 6.07 -0.92
N PHE A 39 5.33 4.86 -0.43
CA PHE A 39 4.38 3.74 -0.45
C PHE A 39 3.13 3.99 0.40
N VAL A 40 3.27 4.64 1.57
CA VAL A 40 2.14 5.02 2.42
C VAL A 40 1.26 6.06 1.70
N VAL A 41 1.85 7.09 1.10
CA VAL A 41 1.11 8.10 0.34
C VAL A 41 0.39 7.47 -0.85
N LEU A 42 1.05 6.56 -1.56
CA LEU A 42 0.49 5.85 -2.71
C LEU A 42 -0.70 4.97 -2.31
N TRP A 43 -0.59 4.30 -1.16
CA TRP A 43 -1.69 3.55 -0.56
C TRP A 43 -2.87 4.47 -0.19
N ILE A 44 -2.63 5.61 0.47
CA ILE A 44 -3.68 6.58 0.82
C ILE A 44 -4.41 7.08 -0.44
N ILE A 45 -3.68 7.43 -1.50
CA ILE A 45 -4.26 7.82 -2.79
C ILE A 45 -5.12 6.68 -3.36
N GLY A 46 -4.63 5.45 -3.29
CA GLY A 46 -5.37 4.27 -3.69
C GLY A 46 -6.68 4.10 -2.91
N VAL A 47 -6.66 4.28 -1.59
CA VAL A 47 -7.85 4.25 -0.73
C VAL A 47 -8.87 5.30 -1.16
N VAL A 48 -8.43 6.54 -1.41
CA VAL A 48 -9.32 7.61 -1.90
C VAL A 48 -9.96 7.22 -3.25
N PHE A 49 -9.18 6.64 -4.16
CA PHE A 49 -9.67 6.21 -5.48
C PHE A 49 -10.68 5.05 -5.40
N LEU A 50 -10.61 4.20 -4.37
CA LEU A 50 -11.61 3.15 -4.12
C LEU A 50 -13.01 3.69 -3.81
N PHE A 51 -13.15 4.96 -3.40
CA PHE A 51 -14.44 5.61 -3.19
C PHE A 51 -14.98 6.33 -4.43
N ILE A 52 -14.14 6.55 -5.45
CA ILE A 52 -14.52 7.20 -6.71
C ILE A 52 -14.86 6.13 -7.74
N LYS A 53 -16.14 6.06 -8.16
CA LYS A 53 -16.66 5.01 -9.08
C LYS A 53 -15.81 4.81 -10.35
N LYS A 54 -15.34 5.90 -10.97
CA LYS A 54 -14.53 5.85 -12.21
C LYS A 54 -13.10 5.36 -11.96
N LEU A 55 -12.58 5.52 -10.75
CA LEU A 55 -11.19 5.22 -10.39
C LEU A 55 -11.05 3.96 -9.54
N THR A 56 -12.15 3.27 -9.24
CA THR A 56 -12.15 2.12 -8.32
C THR A 56 -11.14 1.04 -8.73
N LYS A 57 -11.01 0.74 -10.03
CA LYS A 57 -10.01 -0.22 -10.53
C LYS A 57 -8.57 0.24 -10.23
N ILE A 58 -8.29 1.52 -10.44
CA ILE A 58 -6.98 2.12 -10.19
C ILE A 58 -6.70 2.13 -8.67
N GLY A 59 -7.71 2.42 -7.84
CA GLY A 59 -7.58 2.36 -6.39
C GLY A 59 -7.20 0.97 -5.88
N PHE A 60 -7.74 -0.10 -6.47
CA PHE A 60 -7.33 -1.47 -6.14
C PHE A 60 -5.87 -1.76 -6.50
N VAL A 61 -5.40 -1.27 -7.65
CA VAL A 61 -4.00 -1.43 -8.07
C VAL A 61 -3.05 -0.65 -7.16
N LEU A 62 -3.36 0.61 -6.87
CA LEU A 62 -2.52 1.47 -6.03
C LEU A 62 -2.40 0.94 -4.60
N THR A 63 -3.49 0.41 -4.03
CA THR A 63 -3.46 -0.15 -2.67
C THR A 63 -2.69 -1.47 -2.57
N ILE A 64 -2.52 -2.21 -3.68
CA ILE A 64 -1.76 -3.47 -3.71
C ILE A 64 -0.29 -3.27 -4.09
N MET A 65 0.06 -2.10 -4.63
CA MET A 65 1.43 -1.80 -5.10
C MET A 65 2.51 -1.97 -4.02
N PRO A 66 2.31 -1.51 -2.77
CA PRO A 66 3.28 -1.75 -1.69
C PRO A 66 3.54 -3.25 -1.48
N LEU A 67 2.46 -4.06 -1.48
CA LEU A 67 2.57 -5.51 -1.35
C LEU A 67 3.40 -6.13 -2.48
N LEU A 68 3.13 -5.74 -3.74
CA LEU A 68 3.89 -6.24 -4.88
C LEU A 68 5.38 -5.88 -4.79
N PHE A 69 5.67 -4.66 -4.35
CA PHE A 69 7.05 -4.20 -4.14
C PHE A 69 7.76 -5.02 -3.06
N ALA A 70 7.08 -5.31 -1.95
CA ALA A 70 7.63 -6.14 -0.89
C ALA A 70 7.85 -7.59 -1.33
N ILE A 71 6.88 -8.20 -2.03
CA ILE A 71 7.05 -9.54 -2.60
C ILE A 71 8.30 -9.55 -3.49
N PHE A 72 8.49 -8.54 -4.33
CA PHE A 72 9.67 -8.45 -5.19
C PHE A 72 10.96 -8.31 -4.37
N THR A 73 10.97 -7.47 -3.34
CA THR A 73 12.19 -7.16 -2.56
C THR A 73 12.60 -8.28 -1.59
N PHE A 74 11.64 -9.00 -1.00
CA PHE A 74 11.93 -10.03 0.01
C PHE A 74 12.04 -11.45 -0.57
N ILE A 75 11.51 -11.71 -1.76
CA ILE A 75 11.48 -13.06 -2.35
C ILE A 75 12.48 -13.22 -3.50
N PHE A 76 12.77 -12.16 -4.26
CA PHE A 76 13.69 -12.19 -5.40
C PHE A 76 14.97 -11.40 -5.10
#